data_AF-A0A653CWT2-F1
#
_entry.id   AF-A0A653CWT2-F1
#
_cell.length_a   1.000
_cell.length_b   1.000
_cell.length_c   1.000
_cell.angle_alpha   90.00
_cell.angle_beta   90.00
_cell.angle_gamma   90.00
#
_symmetry.space_group_name_H-M   'P 1'
#
loop_
_entity.id
_entity.type
_entity.pdbx_description
1 polymer ?
#
loop_
_entity_poly.entity_id
_entity_poly.type
_entity_poly.pdbx_seq_one_letter_code
_entity_poly.pdbx_strand_id
1 'polypeptide(L)'
;MHEVASCIYICAAMIFANVKAVLLYLNRDDMAMLMELIGAKIFQPKNLRQTKMAEEALRFHKNQRLLILGTCFTAVSCLVTTPIFYNKNEEQLPFTGWYPFNVTRSPHHELIYLYQCTAIFFEVFINMYTEITMGAFCTFISIQCDFICDNLRSIDAKDSTAKINDFVEHHIQTVRFSKITEVVYAEICLAQFASITLALCMSLLLLSGVGLLITENKLQLDFGIICFLGGLQ
;
A
#
# COMPACT_ATOMS: atom_id res chain seq x y z
N MET A 1 -25.39 -10.58 13.30
CA MET A 1 -24.48 -9.45 13.65
C MET A 1 -23.07 -9.68 13.11
N HIS A 2 -22.45 -10.83 13.36
CA HIS A 2 -21.11 -11.17 12.82
C HIS A 2 -21.03 -11.13 11.28
N GLU A 3 -21.97 -11.74 10.56
CA GLU A 3 -21.99 -11.72 9.09
C GLU A 3 -22.10 -10.30 8.52
N VAL A 4 -22.95 -9.47 9.11
CA VAL A 4 -23.13 -8.07 8.72
C VAL A 4 -21.84 -7.28 8.95
N ALA A 5 -21.17 -7.48 10.09
CA ALA A 5 -19.89 -6.83 10.39
C ALA A 5 -18.80 -7.25 9.39
N SER A 6 -18.70 -8.54 9.06
CA SER A 6 -17.76 -9.04 8.05
C SER A 6 -18.04 -8.47 6.65
N CYS A 7 -19.32 -8.40 6.25
CA CYS A 7 -19.69 -7.81 4.97
C CYS A 7 -19.34 -6.32 4.90
N ILE A 8 -19.67 -5.55 5.95
CA ILE A 8 -19.33 -4.11 6.00
C ILE A 8 -17.81 -3.92 5.92
N TYR A 9 -17.03 -4.74 6.64
CA TYR A 9 -15.57 -4.71 6.59
C TYR A 9 -15.04 -4.92 5.16
N ILE A 10 -15.50 -5.97 4.49
CA ILE A 10 -15.06 -6.30 3.11
C ILE A 10 -15.48 -5.21 2.12
N CYS A 11 -16.75 -4.78 2.15
CA CYS A 11 -17.26 -3.75 1.25
C CYS A 11 -16.53 -2.42 1.44
N ALA A 12 -16.24 -2.03 2.69
CA ALA A 12 -15.50 -0.81 2.93
C ALA A 12 -14.07 -0.89 2.40
N ALA A 13 -13.37 -2.02 2.62
CA ALA A 13 -12.03 -2.23 2.06
C ALA A 13 -12.01 -2.11 0.53
N MET A 14 -13.00 -2.69 -0.16
CA MET A 14 -13.17 -2.56 -1.61
C MET A 14 -13.42 -1.11 -2.03
N ILE A 15 -14.33 -0.40 -1.35
CA ILE A 15 -14.62 1.00 -1.66
C ILE A 15 -13.35 1.85 -1.52
N PHE A 16 -12.59 1.70 -0.44
CA PHE A 16 -11.38 2.48 -0.23
C PHE A 16 -10.29 2.18 -1.26
N ALA A 17 -10.10 0.92 -1.64
CA ALA A 17 -9.13 0.56 -2.68
C ALA A 17 -9.49 1.17 -4.05
N ASN A 18 -10.78 1.16 -4.43
CA ASN A 18 -11.25 1.84 -5.63
C ASN A 18 -11.13 3.36 -5.55
N VAL A 19 -11.42 3.97 -4.40
CA VAL A 19 -11.21 5.41 -4.17
C VAL A 19 -9.74 5.77 -4.42
N LYS A 20 -8.78 4.99 -3.87
CA LYS A 20 -7.36 5.20 -4.14
C LYS A 20 -7.02 5.12 -5.62
N ALA A 21 -7.54 4.12 -6.34
CA ALA A 21 -7.32 3.98 -7.78
C ALA A 21 -7.80 5.21 -8.56
N VAL A 22 -8.99 5.71 -8.23
CA VAL A 22 -9.55 6.92 -8.84
C VAL A 22 -8.70 8.14 -8.51
N LEU A 23 -8.32 8.34 -7.24
CA LEU A 23 -7.47 9.46 -6.83
C LEU A 23 -6.10 9.44 -7.53
N LEU A 24 -5.49 8.26 -7.67
CA LEU A 24 -4.22 8.12 -8.40
C LEU A 24 -4.39 8.44 -9.89
N TYR A 25 -5.51 8.02 -10.49
CA TYR A 25 -5.83 8.33 -11.88
C TYR A 25 -6.11 9.82 -12.13
N LEU A 26 -6.77 10.49 -11.18
CA LEU A 26 -7.02 11.93 -11.23
C LEU A 26 -5.71 12.72 -11.16
N ASN A 27 -4.75 12.28 -10.35
CA ASN A 27 -3.43 12.89 -10.19
C ASN A 27 -2.34 12.31 -11.11
N ARG A 28 -2.73 11.65 -12.22
CA ARG A 28 -1.77 10.97 -13.12
C ARG A 28 -0.75 11.90 -13.77
N ASP A 29 -1.11 13.16 -14.01
CA ASP A 29 -0.23 14.14 -14.65
C ASP A 29 0.88 14.58 -13.68
N ASP A 30 0.54 14.77 -12.40
CA ASP A 30 1.52 15.01 -11.33
C ASP A 30 2.42 13.79 -11.09
N MET A 31 1.85 12.58 -11.15
CA MET A 31 2.63 11.34 -11.12
C MET A 31 3.63 11.24 -12.26
N ALA A 32 3.24 11.61 -13.49
CA ALA A 32 4.16 11.65 -14.63
C ALA A 32 5.27 12.68 -14.39
N MET A 33 4.93 13.87 -13.86
CA MET A 33 5.92 14.88 -13.50
C MET A 33 6.92 14.39 -12.45
N LEU A 34 6.47 13.66 -11.42
CA LEU A 34 7.37 13.05 -10.43
C LEU A 34 8.35 12.07 -11.08
N MET A 35 7.87 11.23 -11.99
CA MET A 35 8.71 10.25 -12.70
C MET A 35 9.78 10.93 -13.57
N GLU A 36 9.45 12.04 -14.23
CA GLU A 36 10.41 12.85 -14.98
C GLU A 36 11.43 13.51 -14.07
N LEU A 37 10.98 14.08 -12.95
CA LEU A 37 11.83 14.77 -12.00
C LEU A 37 12.90 13.85 -11.41
N ILE A 38 12.58 12.59 -11.10
CA ILE A 38 13.58 11.61 -10.58
C ILE A 38 14.80 11.49 -11.49
N GLY A 39 14.61 11.58 -12.81
CA GLY A 39 15.68 11.51 -13.81
C GLY A 39 16.52 12.78 -13.93
N ALA A 40 16.15 13.87 -13.26
CA ALA A 40 16.85 15.14 -13.37
C ALA A 40 18.30 15.03 -12.89
N LYS A 41 19.21 15.69 -13.62
CA LYS A 41 20.66 15.71 -13.31
C LYS A 41 20.96 16.18 -11.88
N ILE A 42 20.12 17.07 -11.35
CA ILE A 42 20.30 17.65 -10.01
C ILE A 42 20.17 16.62 -8.88
N PHE A 43 19.39 15.55 -9.09
CA PHE A 43 19.16 14.50 -8.10
C PHE A 43 20.11 13.32 -8.20
N GLN A 44 21.01 13.33 -9.20
CA GLN A 44 21.98 12.26 -9.38
C GLN A 44 23.10 12.36 -8.33
N PRO A 45 23.56 11.24 -7.76
CA PRO A 45 24.65 11.23 -6.79
C PRO A 45 25.94 11.75 -7.41
N LYS A 46 26.68 12.60 -6.67
CA LYS A 46 27.91 13.25 -7.17
C LYS A 46 29.19 12.51 -6.76
N ASN A 47 29.13 11.65 -5.75
CA ASN A 47 30.29 10.97 -5.18
C ASN A 47 29.94 9.58 -4.66
N LEU A 48 30.97 8.75 -4.41
CA LEU A 48 30.81 7.37 -3.95
C LEU A 48 30.04 7.26 -2.62
N ARG A 49 30.17 8.26 -1.73
CA ARG A 49 29.45 8.28 -0.45
C ARG A 49 27.94 8.42 -0.68
N GLN A 50 27.54 9.37 -1.52
CA GLN A 50 26.14 9.57 -1.92
C GLN A 50 25.58 8.34 -2.65
N THR A 51 26.38 7.71 -3.53
CA THR A 51 25.96 6.45 -4.18
C THR A 51 25.65 5.37 -3.14
N LYS A 52 26.53 5.16 -2.15
CA LYS A 52 26.31 4.17 -1.08
C LYS A 52 25.07 4.49 -0.24
N MET A 53 24.86 5.76 0.11
CA MET A 53 23.68 6.21 0.87
C MET A 53 22.38 5.89 0.11
N ALA A 54 22.34 6.19 -1.19
CA ALA A 54 21.19 5.85 -2.03
C ALA A 54 21.00 4.33 -2.16
N GLU A 55 22.07 3.55 -2.35
CA GLU A 55 21.99 2.08 -2.44
C GLU A 55 21.44 1.45 -1.16
N GLU A 56 21.82 1.97 0.01
CA GLU A 56 21.32 1.48 1.30
C GLU A 56 19.83 1.75 1.46
N ALA A 57 19.39 2.99 1.21
CA ALA A 57 17.99 3.37 1.27
C ALA A 57 17.13 2.61 0.24
N LEU A 58 17.62 2.44 -0.99
CA LEU A 58 16.93 1.68 -2.03
C LEU A 58 16.89 0.17 -1.71
N ARG A 59 17.92 -0.37 -1.06
CA ARG A 59 17.92 -1.76 -0.59
C ARG A 59 16.87 -1.97 0.50
N PHE A 60 16.77 -1.04 1.44
CA PHE A 60 15.71 -1.06 2.45
C PHE A 60 14.33 -1.04 1.79
N HIS A 61 14.08 -0.11 0.86
CA HIS A 61 12.82 -0.04 0.13
C HIS A 61 12.53 -1.31 -0.70
N LYS A 62 13.55 -1.89 -1.36
CA LYS A 62 13.41 -3.15 -2.10
C LYS A 62 13.04 -4.32 -1.20
N ASN A 63 13.63 -4.40 -0.01
CA ASN A 63 13.30 -5.44 0.97
C ASN A 63 11.87 -5.26 1.48
N GLN A 64 11.47 -4.02 1.77
CA GLN A 64 10.10 -3.69 2.16
C GLN A 64 9.10 -4.07 1.08
N ARG A 65 9.37 -3.73 -0.18
CA ARG A 65 8.57 -4.15 -1.33
C ARG A 65 8.39 -5.66 -1.41
N LEU A 66 9.47 -6.42 -1.20
CA LEU A 66 9.43 -7.89 -1.26
C LEU A 66 8.62 -8.47 -0.09
N LEU A 67 8.76 -7.90 1.11
CA LEU A 67 8.02 -8.31 2.30
C LEU A 67 6.51 -8.09 2.10
N ILE A 68 6.11 -6.91 1.63
CA ILE A 68 4.71 -6.57 1.34
C ILE A 68 4.15 -7.54 0.30
N LEU A 69 4.86 -7.74 -0.82
CA LEU A 69 4.42 -8.63 -1.89
C LEU A 69 4.23 -10.07 -1.40
N GLY A 70 5.21 -10.59 -0.63
CA GLY A 70 5.14 -11.94 -0.07
C GLY A 70 3.97 -12.12 0.90
N THR A 71 3.74 -11.12 1.76
CA THR A 71 2.67 -11.14 2.76
C THR A 71 1.29 -11.09 2.11
N CYS A 72 1.08 -10.13 1.20
CA CYS A 72 -0.20 -10.00 0.47
C CYS A 72 -0.51 -11.25 -0.37
N PHE A 73 0.47 -11.76 -1.12
CA PHE A 73 0.26 -12.95 -1.95
C PHE A 73 -0.09 -14.18 -1.12
N THR A 74 0.62 -14.38 0.00
CA THR A 74 0.35 -15.50 0.90
C THR A 74 -1.06 -15.40 1.48
N ALA A 75 -1.48 -14.24 1.97
CA ALA A 75 -2.79 -14.09 2.57
C ALA A 75 -3.94 -14.21 1.57
N VAL A 76 -3.82 -13.64 0.38
CA VAL A 76 -4.84 -13.81 -0.68
C VAL A 76 -4.95 -15.27 -1.07
N SER A 77 -3.81 -15.97 -1.20
CA SER A 77 -3.79 -17.41 -1.50
C SER A 77 -4.48 -18.22 -0.40
N CYS A 78 -4.20 -17.93 0.88
CA CYS A 78 -4.89 -18.56 2.01
C CYS A 78 -6.40 -18.26 2.01
N LEU A 79 -6.79 -17.01 1.76
CA LEU A 79 -8.20 -16.59 1.74
C LEU A 79 -8.97 -17.31 0.63
N VAL A 80 -8.43 -17.31 -0.58
CA VAL A 80 -9.05 -17.96 -1.73
C VAL A 80 -9.09 -19.48 -1.55
N THR A 81 -8.09 -20.11 -0.94
CA THR A 81 -8.08 -21.58 -0.77
C THR A 81 -8.90 -22.07 0.42
N THR A 82 -9.24 -21.21 1.39
CA THR A 82 -9.99 -21.60 2.60
C THR A 82 -11.30 -22.35 2.31
N PRO A 83 -12.18 -21.91 1.38
CA PRO A 83 -13.43 -22.61 1.07
C PRO A 83 -13.22 -24.02 0.46
N ILE A 84 -12.07 -24.26 -0.18
CA ILE A 84 -11.71 -25.57 -0.77
C ILE A 84 -11.37 -26.58 0.32
N PHE A 85 -10.63 -26.13 1.34
CA PHE A 85 -10.14 -27.00 2.40
C PHE A 85 -11.07 -27.09 3.61
N TYR A 86 -11.92 -26.08 3.84
CA TYR A 86 -12.80 -26.00 5.00
C TYR A 86 -14.26 -25.96 4.56
N ASN A 87 -14.94 -27.10 4.70
CA ASN A 87 -16.29 -27.30 4.18
C ASN A 87 -17.32 -26.72 5.17
N LYS A 88 -17.66 -25.43 5.02
CA LYS A 88 -18.87 -24.88 5.64
C LYS A 88 -20.06 -25.19 4.75
N ASN A 89 -21.06 -25.87 5.32
CA ASN A 89 -22.26 -26.24 4.62
C ASN A 89 -22.93 -24.98 4.01
N GLU A 90 -23.05 -25.03 2.68
CA GLU A 90 -23.96 -24.28 1.79
C GLU A 90 -23.44 -23.11 0.94
N GLU A 91 -22.27 -22.49 1.16
CA GLU A 91 -21.70 -21.53 0.18
C GLU A 91 -20.16 -21.54 0.16
N GLN A 92 -19.57 -22.24 -0.82
CA GLN A 92 -18.11 -22.41 -0.98
C GLN A 92 -17.40 -21.23 -1.69
N LEU A 93 -17.99 -20.04 -1.66
CA LEU A 93 -17.38 -18.86 -2.28
C LEU A 93 -16.38 -18.17 -1.32
N PRO A 94 -15.26 -17.62 -1.82
CA PRO A 94 -14.32 -16.85 -1.00
C PRO A 94 -14.98 -15.70 -0.23
N PHE A 95 -15.99 -15.08 -0.84
CA PHE A 95 -16.81 -14.04 -0.23
C PHE A 95 -18.29 -14.37 -0.36
N THR A 96 -19.01 -14.28 0.77
CA THR A 96 -20.47 -14.40 0.80
C THR A 96 -21.11 -13.22 0.08
N GLY A 97 -22.09 -13.50 -0.78
CA GLY A 97 -22.77 -12.46 -1.56
C GLY A 97 -24.12 -12.95 -2.07
N TRP A 98 -25.07 -12.04 -2.19
CA TRP A 98 -26.37 -12.36 -2.77
C TRP A 98 -26.30 -12.29 -4.30
N TYR A 99 -26.73 -13.37 -4.96
CA TYR A 99 -26.81 -13.47 -6.41
C TYR A 99 -28.26 -13.75 -6.84
N PRO A 100 -28.76 -13.14 -7.94
CA PRO A 100 -30.13 -13.38 -8.43
C PRO A 100 -30.32 -14.75 -9.10
N PHE A 101 -29.34 -15.65 -8.98
CA PHE A 101 -29.32 -17.00 -9.54
C PHE A 101 -28.61 -17.96 -8.58
N ASN A 102 -28.82 -19.27 -8.77
CA ASN A 102 -28.27 -20.28 -7.87
C ASN A 102 -26.76 -20.52 -8.14
N VAL A 103 -25.91 -20.01 -7.25
CA VAL A 103 -24.44 -20.13 -7.29
C VAL A 103 -23.90 -21.45 -6.73
N THR A 104 -24.75 -22.35 -6.24
CA THR A 104 -24.34 -23.68 -5.74
C THR A 104 -24.23 -24.72 -6.85
N ARG A 105 -24.72 -24.42 -8.06
CA ARG A 105 -24.70 -25.33 -9.21
C ARG A 105 -23.67 -24.90 -10.26
N SER A 106 -22.94 -25.87 -10.80
CA SER A 106 -22.09 -25.68 -11.99
C SER A 106 -22.96 -25.31 -13.21
N PRO A 107 -22.50 -24.41 -14.12
CA PRO A 107 -21.20 -23.73 -14.15
C PRO A 107 -21.15 -22.40 -13.38
N HIS A 108 -22.28 -21.92 -12.85
CA HIS A 108 -22.38 -20.61 -12.20
C HIS A 108 -21.42 -20.49 -11.00
N HIS A 109 -21.28 -21.55 -10.22
CA HIS A 109 -20.36 -21.59 -9.08
C HIS A 109 -18.92 -21.26 -9.50
N GLU A 110 -18.39 -21.98 -10.47
CA GLU A 110 -17.00 -21.86 -10.94
C GLU A 110 -16.73 -20.48 -11.54
N LEU A 111 -17.69 -19.93 -12.30
CA LEU A 111 -17.59 -18.59 -12.87
C LEU A 111 -17.53 -17.50 -11.81
N ILE A 112 -18.41 -17.57 -10.80
CA ILE A 112 -18.41 -16.59 -9.71
C ILE A 112 -17.16 -16.72 -8.84
N TYR A 113 -16.71 -17.95 -8.59
CA TYR A 113 -15.47 -18.19 -7.87
C TYR A 113 -14.28 -17.54 -8.58
N LEU A 114 -14.13 -17.77 -9.87
CA LEU A 114 -13.06 -17.17 -10.69
C LEU A 114 -13.16 -15.63 -10.70
N TYR A 115 -14.38 -15.10 -10.84
CA TYR A 115 -14.62 -13.66 -10.76
C TYR A 115 -14.17 -13.08 -9.42
N GLN A 116 -14.58 -13.66 -8.29
CA GLN A 116 -14.17 -13.20 -6.96
C GLN A 116 -12.66 -13.27 -6.76
N CYS A 117 -12.01 -14.34 -7.24
CA CYS A 117 -10.56 -14.49 -7.21
C CYS A 117 -9.87 -13.37 -8.00
N THR A 118 -10.27 -13.16 -9.25
CA THR A 118 -9.66 -12.11 -10.09
C THR A 118 -9.88 -10.73 -9.49
N ALA A 119 -11.09 -10.43 -9.01
CA ALA A 119 -11.41 -9.17 -8.34
C ALA A 119 -10.51 -8.91 -7.11
N ILE A 120 -10.35 -9.89 -6.22
CA ILE A 120 -9.51 -9.69 -5.02
C ILE A 120 -8.02 -9.50 -5.38
N PHE A 121 -7.51 -10.19 -6.40
CA PHE A 121 -6.14 -9.96 -6.87
C PHE A 121 -5.96 -8.54 -7.41
N PHE A 122 -6.89 -8.03 -8.21
CA PHE A 122 -6.83 -6.66 -8.71
C PHE A 122 -6.86 -5.63 -7.59
N GLU A 123 -7.77 -5.78 -6.62
CA GLU A 123 -7.87 -4.88 -5.47
C GLU A 123 -6.58 -4.85 -4.65
N VAL A 124 -6.01 -6.03 -4.36
CA VAL A 124 -4.77 -6.14 -3.60
C VAL A 124 -3.59 -5.52 -4.36
N PHE A 125 -3.52 -5.69 -5.68
CA PHE A 125 -2.49 -5.03 -6.49
C PHE A 125 -2.61 -3.51 -6.44
N ILE A 126 -3.80 -2.96 -6.64
CA ILE A 126 -4.04 -1.51 -6.56
C ILE A 126 -3.58 -0.99 -5.19
N ASN A 127 -4.02 -1.61 -4.10
CA ASN A 127 -3.66 -1.18 -2.76
C ASN A 127 -2.15 -1.24 -2.51
N MET A 128 -1.55 -2.39 -2.82
CA MET A 128 -0.13 -2.66 -2.60
C MET A 128 0.77 -1.72 -3.41
N TYR A 129 0.54 -1.58 -4.72
CA TYR A 129 1.40 -0.73 -5.56
C TYR A 129 1.26 0.75 -5.24
N THR A 130 0.07 1.20 -4.82
CA THR A 130 -0.11 2.59 -4.35
C THR A 130 0.80 2.88 -3.15
N GLU A 131 0.86 1.97 -2.17
CA GLU A 131 1.68 2.10 -0.97
C GLU A 131 3.18 1.94 -1.26
N ILE A 132 3.56 0.98 -2.11
CA ILE A 132 4.95 0.80 -2.55
C ILE A 132 5.46 2.06 -3.26
N THR A 133 4.69 2.63 -4.19
CA THR A 133 5.12 3.81 -4.94
C THR A 133 5.20 5.04 -4.06
N MET A 134 4.25 5.22 -3.13
CA MET A 134 4.34 6.26 -2.09
C MET A 134 5.63 6.11 -1.27
N GLY A 135 5.92 4.90 -0.79
CA GLY A 135 7.14 4.60 -0.05
C GLY A 135 8.40 4.86 -0.87
N ALA A 136 8.37 4.63 -2.18
CA ALA A 136 9.48 4.91 -3.08
C ALA A 136 9.75 6.42 -3.20
N PHE A 137 8.72 7.25 -3.33
CA PHE A 137 8.87 8.70 -3.36
C PHE A 137 9.34 9.26 -2.01
N CYS A 138 8.81 8.77 -0.89
CA CYS A 138 9.30 9.13 0.43
C CYS A 138 10.78 8.74 0.61
N THR A 139 11.16 7.54 0.17
CA THR A 139 12.56 7.08 0.19
C THR A 139 13.44 7.99 -0.67
N PHE A 140 12.97 8.37 -1.86
CA PHE A 140 13.68 9.30 -2.73
C PHE A 140 13.88 10.67 -2.09
N ILE A 141 12.83 11.25 -1.49
CA ILE A 141 12.92 12.53 -0.75
C ILE A 141 13.94 12.42 0.38
N SER A 142 13.91 11.34 1.17
CA SER A 142 14.89 11.09 2.24
C SER A 142 16.32 11.03 1.71
N ILE A 143 16.57 10.32 0.61
CA ILE A 143 17.89 10.27 -0.04
C ILE A 143 18.35 11.68 -0.45
N GLN A 144 17.46 12.49 -1.03
CA GLN A 144 17.82 13.87 -1.42
C GLN A 144 18.12 14.75 -0.20
N CYS A 145 17.35 14.62 0.89
CA CYS A 145 17.64 15.30 2.16
C CYS A 145 19.00 14.89 2.73
N ASP A 146 19.34 13.61 2.65
CA ASP A 146 20.65 13.11 3.08
C ASP A 146 21.79 13.66 2.21
N PHE A 147 21.60 13.76 0.88
CA PHE A 147 22.57 14.38 -0.03
C PHE A 147 22.78 15.86 0.28
N ILE A 148 21.70 16.58 0.59
CA ILE A 148 21.75 17.98 1.01
C ILE A 148 22.54 18.10 2.31
N CYS A 149 22.24 17.29 3.33
CA CYS A 149 23.00 17.27 4.59
C CYS A 149 24.49 16.95 4.37
N ASP A 150 24.77 16.03 3.45
CA ASP A 150 26.12 15.62 3.08
C ASP A 150 26.92 16.76 2.45
N ASN A 151 26.29 17.46 1.50
CA ASN A 151 26.85 18.62 0.83
C ASN A 151 27.07 19.76 1.82
N LEU A 152 26.10 20.03 2.70
CA LEU A 152 26.18 21.09 3.71
C LEU A 152 27.37 20.91 4.66
N ARG A 153 27.65 19.67 5.10
CA ARG A 153 28.82 19.35 5.93
C ARG A 153 30.15 19.59 5.21
N SER A 154 30.15 19.61 3.88
CA SER A 154 31.32 19.87 3.05
C SER A 154 31.48 21.34 2.65
N ILE A 155 30.56 22.21 3.07
CA ILE A 155 30.63 23.65 2.82
C ILE A 155 31.52 24.31 3.89
N ASP A 156 32.49 25.10 3.45
CA ASP A 156 33.34 25.96 4.28
C ASP A 156 33.05 27.44 3.98
N ALA A 157 33.35 28.34 4.92
CA ALA A 157 33.12 29.79 4.80
C ALA A 157 33.89 30.44 3.63
N LYS A 158 34.87 29.72 3.06
CA LYS A 158 35.66 30.15 1.89
C LYS A 158 35.10 29.64 0.56
N ASP A 159 34.05 28.83 0.58
CA ASP A 159 33.46 28.30 -0.64
C ASP A 159 32.81 29.38 -1.49
N SER A 160 32.79 29.14 -2.81
CA SER A 160 32.25 30.08 -3.77
C SER A 160 30.73 30.20 -3.66
N THR A 161 30.20 31.39 -3.98
CA THR A 161 28.76 31.63 -4.11
C THR A 161 28.09 30.65 -5.08
N ALA A 162 28.82 30.15 -6.07
CA ALA A 162 28.32 29.13 -7.01
C ALA A 162 27.98 27.80 -6.31
N LYS A 163 28.83 27.33 -5.39
CA LYS A 163 28.59 26.08 -4.63
C LYS A 163 27.39 26.22 -3.70
N ILE A 164 27.20 27.41 -3.12
CA ILE A 164 26.02 27.74 -2.30
C ILE A 164 24.75 27.77 -3.17
N ASN A 165 24.82 28.39 -4.36
CA ASN A 165 23.69 28.41 -5.29
C ASN A 165 23.27 27.00 -5.73
N ASP A 166 24.22 26.12 -6.04
CA ASP A 166 23.94 24.72 -6.39
C ASP A 166 23.22 23.97 -5.26
N PHE A 167 23.61 24.23 -4.01
CA PHE A 167 22.97 23.66 -2.83
C PHE A 167 21.53 24.18 -2.65
N VAL A 168 21.34 25.49 -2.76
CA VAL A 168 20.02 26.13 -2.64
C VAL A 168 19.08 25.63 -3.73
N GLU A 169 19.56 25.51 -4.97
CA GLU A 169 18.78 24.98 -6.08
C GLU A 169 18.37 23.52 -5.84
N HIS A 170 19.29 22.67 -5.35
CA HIS A 170 18.98 21.28 -5.02
C HIS A 170 17.92 21.16 -3.92
N HIS A 171 18.01 22.01 -2.88
CA HIS A 171 17.01 22.07 -1.82
C HIS A 171 15.64 22.50 -2.36
N ILE A 172 15.59 23.56 -3.18
CA ILE A 172 14.34 24.04 -3.80
C ILE A 172 13.68 22.96 -4.65
N GLN A 173 14.46 22.25 -5.49
CA GLN A 173 13.90 21.16 -6.31
C GLN A 173 13.41 19.98 -5.46
N THR A 174 14.10 19.67 -4.36
CA THR A 174 13.66 18.62 -3.42
C THR A 174 12.34 19.00 -2.73
N VAL A 175 12.21 20.25 -2.28
CA VAL A 175 10.97 20.78 -1.71
C VAL A 175 9.84 20.76 -2.75
N ARG A 176 10.13 21.11 -4.01
CA ARG A 176 9.16 21.03 -5.11
C ARG A 176 8.67 19.59 -5.31
N PHE A 177 9.59 18.62 -5.38
CA PHE A 177 9.26 17.21 -5.51
C PHE A 177 8.37 16.72 -4.35
N SER A 178 8.72 17.11 -3.12
CA SER A 178 7.94 16.78 -1.92
C SER A 178 6.52 17.33 -1.99
N LYS A 179 6.35 18.58 -2.42
CA LYS A 179 5.02 19.21 -2.55
C LYS A 179 4.15 18.51 -3.59
N ILE A 180 4.71 18.13 -4.73
CA ILE A 180 3.96 17.39 -5.76
C ILE A 180 3.58 16.01 -5.22
N THR A 181 4.50 15.33 -4.52
CA THR A 181 4.21 14.04 -3.87
C THR A 181 3.08 14.17 -2.84
N GLU A 182 3.08 15.24 -2.05
CA GLU A 182 2.02 15.55 -1.08
C GLU A 182 0.66 15.76 -1.78
N VAL A 183 0.60 16.53 -2.87
CA VAL A 183 -0.64 16.72 -3.64
C VAL A 183 -1.22 15.40 -4.12
N VAL A 184 -0.38 14.49 -4.63
CA VAL A 184 -0.83 13.17 -5.11
C VAL A 184 -1.34 12.30 -3.96
N TYR A 185 -0.60 12.22 -2.86
CA TYR A 185 -0.79 11.19 -1.84
C TYR A 185 -1.54 11.65 -0.59
N ALA A 186 -1.75 12.95 -0.34
CA ALA A 186 -2.41 13.42 0.87
C ALA A 186 -3.84 12.85 1.03
N GLU A 187 -4.65 12.92 -0.03
CA GLU A 187 -6.01 12.37 -0.02
C GLU A 187 -6.01 10.84 0.06
N ILE A 188 -5.07 10.20 -0.63
CA ILE A 188 -4.87 8.74 -0.61
C ILE A 188 -4.52 8.26 0.81
N CYS A 189 -3.63 8.96 1.50
CA CYS A 189 -3.26 8.71 2.88
C CYS A 189 -4.45 8.87 3.82
N LEU A 190 -5.24 9.92 3.66
CA LEU A 190 -6.44 10.14 4.46
C LEU A 190 -7.46 9.00 4.29
N ALA A 191 -7.71 8.58 3.04
CA ALA A 191 -8.55 7.42 2.75
C ALA A 191 -7.98 6.14 3.38
N GLN A 192 -6.66 5.96 3.36
CA GLN A 192 -6.01 4.81 3.98
C GLN A 192 -6.14 4.79 5.50
N PHE A 193 -5.92 5.93 6.17
CA PHE A 193 -6.09 6.01 7.62
C PHE A 193 -7.55 5.75 8.03
N ALA A 194 -8.51 6.25 7.26
CA ALA A 194 -9.93 5.94 7.48
C ALA A 194 -10.21 4.44 7.31
N SER A 195 -9.68 3.82 6.25
CA SER A 195 -9.81 2.39 5.97
C SER A 195 -9.23 1.53 7.09
N ILE A 196 -8.00 1.80 7.53
CA ILE A 196 -7.34 1.05 8.61
C ILE A 196 -8.06 1.25 9.93
N THR A 197 -8.53 2.46 10.23
CA THR A 197 -9.29 2.73 11.47
C THR A 197 -10.58 1.91 11.49
N LEU A 198 -11.35 1.94 10.40
CA LEU A 198 -12.57 1.14 10.28
C LEU A 198 -12.27 -0.36 10.38
N ALA A 199 -11.22 -0.83 9.69
CA ALA A 199 -10.76 -2.21 9.75
C ALA A 199 -10.48 -2.64 11.20
N LEU A 200 -9.67 -1.86 11.93
CA LEU A 200 -9.35 -2.12 13.33
C LEU A 200 -10.60 -2.12 14.21
N CYS A 201 -11.50 -1.16 14.05
CA CYS A 201 -12.75 -1.10 14.81
C CYS A 201 -13.62 -2.34 14.58
N MET A 202 -13.78 -2.77 13.32
CA MET A 202 -14.58 -3.96 12.98
C MET A 202 -13.92 -5.24 13.47
N SER A 203 -12.60 -5.36 13.36
CA SER A 203 -11.82 -6.46 13.92
C SER A 203 -11.98 -6.55 15.44
N LEU A 204 -11.88 -5.43 16.16
CA LEU A 204 -12.09 -5.38 17.61
C LEU A 204 -13.52 -5.75 18.00
N LEU A 205 -14.52 -5.28 17.25
CA LEU A 205 -15.92 -5.65 17.47
C LEU A 205 -16.12 -7.16 17.32
N LEU A 206 -15.60 -7.75 16.24
CA LEU A 206 -15.65 -9.18 15.99
C LEU A 206 -14.93 -9.96 17.10
N LEU A 207 -13.75 -9.51 17.55
CA LEU A 207 -12.99 -10.14 18.64
C LEU A 207 -13.71 -10.04 19.99
N SER A 208 -14.34 -8.90 20.30
CA SER A 208 -15.10 -8.71 21.54
C SER A 208 -16.32 -9.63 21.62
N GLY A 209 -16.99 -9.90 20.49
CA GLY A 209 -18.09 -10.87 20.41
C GLY A 209 -17.61 -12.33 20.58
N VAL A 210 -16.37 -12.63 20.22
CA VAL A 210 -15.72 -13.95 20.43
C VAL A 210 -15.40 -14.21 21.90
N GLY A 211 -15.48 -13.19 22.78
CA GLY A 211 -15.41 -13.34 24.23
C GLY A 211 -16.50 -14.22 24.87
N LEU A 212 -17.49 -14.69 24.10
CA LEU A 212 -18.54 -15.60 24.58
C LEU A 212 -18.48 -17.03 24.03
N LEU A 213 -17.75 -17.31 22.93
CA LEU A 213 -17.65 -18.66 22.36
C LEU A 213 -16.27 -18.88 21.72
N ILE A 214 -15.46 -19.64 22.44
CA ILE A 214 -14.24 -20.26 21.93
C ILE A 214 -14.62 -21.18 20.75
N THR A 215 -13.67 -21.32 19.81
CA THR A 215 -13.63 -22.25 18.65
C THR A 215 -14.49 -21.87 17.43
N GLU A 216 -13.84 -21.34 16.37
CA GLU A 216 -13.80 -21.91 14.99
C GLU A 216 -13.44 -20.89 13.88
N ASN A 217 -13.45 -19.57 14.11
CA ASN A 217 -13.23 -18.57 13.05
C ASN A 217 -11.94 -17.71 13.15
N LYS A 218 -10.93 -18.13 13.93
CA LYS A 218 -9.69 -17.33 14.15
C LYS A 218 -8.87 -17.08 12.88
N LEU A 219 -8.84 -18.02 11.93
CA LEU A 219 -7.89 -17.96 10.81
C LEU A 219 -8.20 -16.86 9.78
N GLN A 220 -9.47 -16.51 9.54
CA GLN A 220 -9.81 -15.46 8.57
C GLN A 220 -9.64 -14.04 9.15
N LEU A 221 -9.88 -13.87 10.46
CA LEU A 221 -9.70 -12.58 11.14
C LEU A 221 -8.22 -12.25 11.34
N ASP A 222 -7.41 -13.21 11.79
CA ASP A 222 -6.00 -12.97 12.10
C ASP A 222 -5.20 -12.65 10.82
N PHE A 223 -5.49 -13.29 9.69
CA PHE A 223 -4.75 -13.04 8.43
C PHE A 223 -5.11 -11.71 7.75
N GLY A 224 -6.38 -11.26 7.83
CA GLY A 224 -6.77 -9.94 7.34
C GLY A 224 -6.10 -8.81 8.12
N ILE A 225 -6.02 -8.96 9.44
CA ILE A 225 -5.35 -8.01 10.33
C ILE A 225 -3.83 -8.02 10.11
N ILE A 226 -3.21 -9.20 9.93
CA ILE A 226 -1.76 -9.32 9.65
C ILE A 226 -1.39 -8.70 8.29
N CYS A 227 -2.24 -8.81 7.27
CA CYS A 227 -1.99 -8.14 5.98
C CYS A 227 -2.17 -6.63 6.00
N PHE A 228 -3.15 -6.13 6.75
CA PHE A 228 -3.36 -4.68 6.88
C PHE A 228 -2.35 -4.01 7.82
N LEU A 229 -1.85 -4.71 8.85
CA LEU A 229 -0.82 -4.21 9.76
C LEU A 229 0.61 -4.50 9.27
N GLY A 230 0.83 -5.52 8.45
CA GLY A 230 2.13 -5.83 7.84
C GLY A 230 2.61 -4.81 6.81
N GLY A 231 1.73 -3.93 6.32
CA GLY A 231 2.09 -2.73 5.54
C GLY A 231 2.54 -1.53 6.39
N LEU A 232 2.58 -1.68 7.71
CA LEU A 232 2.85 -0.60 8.68
C LEU A 232 4.17 -0.80 9.45
N GLN A 233 5.07 -1.68 9.00
CA GLN A 233 6.41 -1.90 9.57
C GLN A 233 7.56 -1.60 8.61
#